data_AF-A0A3R5Z599-F1
#
_entry.id   AF-A0A3R5Z599-F1
#
_cell.length_a   1.000
_cell.length_b   1.000
_cell.length_c   1.000
_cell.angle_alpha   90.00
_cell.angle_beta   90.00
_cell.angle_gamma   90.00
#
_symmetry.space_group_name_H-M   'P 1'
#
loop_
_entity.id
_entity.type
_entity.pdbx_description
1 polymer ?
#
loop_
_entity_poly.entity_id
_entity_poly.type
_entity_poly.pdbx_seq_one_letter_code
_entity_poly.pdbx_strand_id
1 'polypeptide(L)'
;MQNEIIKIANECEWNFGEKIIKVYSERQGLRKHIIQCGDLTELYKAVVILEDDISVSPFFFEYVLQAVQFYGEDENIAGISLYKHEINVGCSCFFEPDYNGYDTFLMQFAQSWGQCWTYRMWKDFKQWYIKNELNVFEEKNSDLMKNIPSNIKNWGNQSWLKYYMVYLVEKDLYFVYPYHALSTNHSEVGQHNFYTNSDYQISLSSGEKEYKFPRVKEAVKYDIYFERVNYKVPKYENKRIIFDLYGKKRDFSKGEL
;
A
#
# COMPACT_ATOMS: atom_id res chain seq x y z
N MET A 1 -17.25 23.66 -9.36
CA MET A 1 -16.40 22.55 -8.89
C MET A 1 -14.90 22.85 -9.01
N GLN A 2 -14.23 22.74 -10.17
CA GLN A 2 -12.75 22.92 -10.24
C GLN A 2 -12.29 24.32 -9.78
N ASN A 3 -12.95 25.39 -10.22
CA ASN A 3 -12.61 26.75 -9.80
C ASN A 3 -12.80 26.98 -8.28
N GLU A 4 -13.76 26.30 -7.66
CA GLU A 4 -13.99 26.39 -6.21
C GLU A 4 -12.87 25.66 -5.44
N ILE A 5 -12.46 24.48 -5.90
CA ILE A 5 -11.33 23.74 -5.32
C ILE A 5 -10.04 24.56 -5.43
N ILE A 6 -9.79 25.18 -6.59
CA ILE A 6 -8.62 26.04 -6.79
C ILE A 6 -8.67 27.23 -5.83
N LYS A 7 -9.85 27.85 -5.65
CA LYS A 7 -10.02 28.96 -4.71
C LYS A 7 -9.70 28.52 -3.28
N ILE A 8 -10.27 27.40 -2.81
CA ILE A 8 -10.01 26.83 -1.48
C ILE A 8 -8.52 26.52 -1.31
N ALA A 9 -7.88 25.89 -2.31
CA ALA A 9 -6.46 25.57 -2.27
C ALA A 9 -5.58 26.83 -2.19
N ASN A 10 -5.95 27.91 -2.86
CA ASN A 10 -5.24 29.20 -2.79
C ASN A 10 -5.40 29.86 -1.42
N GLU A 11 -6.61 29.87 -0.87
CA GLU A 11 -6.95 30.49 0.43
C GLU A 11 -6.40 29.72 1.64
N CYS A 12 -6.13 28.41 1.50
CA CYS A 12 -5.54 27.60 2.56
C CYS A 12 -4.11 28.06 2.89
N GLU A 13 -3.88 28.55 4.10
CA GLU A 13 -2.54 28.92 4.58
C GLU A 13 -1.67 27.67 4.82
N TRP A 14 -0.47 27.64 4.24
CA TRP A 14 0.48 26.53 4.38
C TRP A 14 1.81 27.04 4.92
N ASN A 15 2.07 26.77 6.19
CA ASN A 15 3.24 27.27 6.92
C ASN A 15 4.39 26.26 7.00
N PHE A 16 4.27 25.11 6.31
CA PHE A 16 5.19 23.97 6.45
C PHE A 16 6.08 23.74 5.21
N GLY A 17 6.27 24.77 4.38
CA GLY A 17 7.12 24.71 3.19
C GLY A 17 6.49 25.38 1.97
N GLU A 18 6.95 25.00 0.78
CA GLU A 18 6.40 25.52 -0.48
C GLU A 18 5.04 24.87 -0.79
N LYS A 19 4.02 25.69 -1.07
CA LYS A 19 2.71 25.23 -1.55
C LYS A 19 2.64 25.40 -3.07
N ILE A 20 2.62 24.29 -3.80
CA ILE A 20 2.49 24.27 -5.26
C ILE A 20 1.10 23.73 -5.63
N ILE A 21 0.28 24.56 -6.28
CA ILE A 21 -1.03 24.15 -6.78
C ILE A 21 -0.89 23.80 -8.27
N LYS A 22 -1.04 22.51 -8.61
CA LYS A 22 -1.03 22.02 -10.00
C LYS A 22 -2.46 21.80 -10.48
N VAL A 23 -2.83 22.52 -11.53
CA VAL A 23 -4.16 22.43 -12.17
C VAL A 23 -4.02 21.87 -13.57
N TYR A 24 -4.91 20.95 -13.94
CA TYR A 24 -4.93 20.34 -15.27
C TYR A 24 -6.19 20.78 -16.03
N SER A 25 -6.03 21.05 -17.32
CA SER A 25 -7.13 21.42 -18.23
C SER A 25 -8.03 20.23 -18.60
N GLU A 26 -7.52 19.01 -18.47
CA GLU A 26 -8.22 17.77 -18.77
C GLU A 26 -8.24 16.84 -17.55
N ARG A 27 -9.26 15.97 -17.47
CA ARG A 27 -9.33 14.92 -16.46
C ARG A 27 -8.17 13.95 -16.64
N GLN A 28 -7.24 13.92 -15.68
CA GLN A 28 -6.10 13.02 -15.74
C GLN A 28 -6.51 11.55 -15.59
N GLY A 29 -7.56 11.28 -14.80
CA GLY A 29 -7.92 9.92 -14.38
C GLY A 29 -6.99 9.41 -13.28
N LEU A 30 -7.52 8.57 -12.39
CA LEU A 30 -6.85 8.15 -11.16
C LEU A 30 -5.46 7.56 -11.42
N ARG A 31 -5.37 6.56 -12.30
CA ARG A 31 -4.11 5.89 -12.61
C ARG A 31 -3.04 6.83 -13.15
N LYS A 32 -3.33 7.60 -14.20
CA LYS A 32 -2.36 8.54 -14.77
C LYS A 32 -1.90 9.56 -13.72
N HIS A 33 -2.83 10.06 -12.92
CA HIS A 33 -2.53 11.06 -11.89
C HIS A 33 -1.61 10.52 -10.79
N ILE A 34 -1.91 9.36 -10.21
CA ILE A 34 -1.05 8.75 -9.17
C ILE A 34 0.33 8.40 -9.72
N ILE A 35 0.41 7.91 -10.96
CA ILE A 35 1.69 7.66 -11.62
C ILE A 35 2.51 8.96 -11.77
N GLN A 36 1.88 10.09 -12.12
CA GLN A 36 2.57 11.39 -12.17
C GLN A 36 3.01 11.88 -10.77
N CYS A 37 2.19 11.65 -9.73
CA CYS A 37 2.55 12.01 -8.36
C CYS A 37 3.77 11.23 -7.87
N GLY A 38 3.86 9.93 -8.17
CA GLY A 38 5.03 9.12 -7.82
C GLY A 38 6.31 9.60 -8.53
N ASP A 39 6.22 10.09 -9.78
CA ASP A 39 7.36 10.62 -10.53
C ASP A 39 8.02 11.83 -9.82
N LEU A 40 7.30 12.51 -8.92
CA LEU A 40 7.87 13.60 -8.09
C LEU A 40 8.97 13.12 -7.12
N THR A 41 9.08 11.81 -6.88
CA THR A 41 10.21 11.26 -6.11
C THR A 41 11.56 11.55 -6.75
N GLU A 42 11.64 11.74 -8.07
CA GLU A 42 12.87 12.14 -8.77
C GLU A 42 13.37 13.52 -8.32
N LEU A 43 12.45 14.42 -7.97
CA LEU A 43 12.77 15.77 -7.50
C LEU A 43 12.96 15.81 -5.98
N TYR A 44 12.08 15.14 -5.22
CA TYR A 44 11.99 15.28 -3.76
C TYR A 44 12.61 14.13 -2.96
N LYS A 45 13.17 13.11 -3.63
CA LYS A 45 13.74 11.87 -3.05
C LYS A 45 12.74 10.94 -2.36
N ALA A 46 11.69 11.48 -1.77
CA ALA A 46 10.55 10.73 -1.26
C ALA A 46 9.26 11.57 -1.40
N VAL A 47 8.12 10.90 -1.49
CA VAL A 47 6.81 11.54 -1.53
C VAL A 47 5.86 10.82 -0.58
N VAL A 48 4.95 11.58 0.03
CA VAL A 48 3.75 11.06 0.67
C VAL A 48 2.57 11.47 -0.19
N ILE A 49 1.69 10.52 -0.52
CA ILE A 49 0.50 10.78 -1.33
C ILE A 49 -0.72 10.54 -0.47
N LEU A 50 -1.58 11.55 -0.42
CA LEU A 50 -2.85 11.57 0.28
C LEU A 50 -3.95 11.95 -0.72
N GLU A 51 -5.03 11.17 -0.72
CA GLU A 51 -6.26 11.51 -1.46
C GLU A 51 -7.14 12.46 -0.61
N ASP A 52 -8.18 13.02 -1.21
CA ASP A 52 -9.05 14.03 -0.60
C ASP A 52 -9.91 13.49 0.56
N ASP A 53 -10.12 12.17 0.62
CA ASP A 53 -10.87 11.47 1.67
C ASP A 53 -9.97 10.91 2.79
N ILE A 54 -8.70 11.31 2.85
CA ILE A 54 -7.72 10.85 3.84
C ILE A 54 -7.46 11.92 4.90
N SER A 55 -7.55 11.51 6.17
CA SER A 55 -7.00 12.28 7.29
C SER A 55 -5.80 11.57 7.89
N VAL A 56 -4.84 12.36 8.40
CA VAL A 56 -3.59 11.85 8.97
C VAL A 56 -3.43 12.25 10.44
N SER A 57 -2.67 11.45 11.17
CA SER A 57 -2.22 11.76 12.53
C SER A 57 -1.34 13.02 12.51
N PRO A 58 -1.39 13.89 13.52
CA PRO A 58 -0.41 14.98 13.67
C PRO A 58 1.06 14.50 13.69
N PHE A 59 1.30 13.23 14.02
CA PHE A 59 2.62 12.61 14.09
C PHE A 59 2.99 11.77 12.86
N PHE A 60 2.18 11.80 11.79
CA PHE A 60 2.44 10.98 10.60
C PHE A 60 3.81 11.27 9.97
N PHE A 61 4.21 12.54 9.96
CA PHE A 61 5.44 12.97 9.29
C PHE A 61 6.68 12.42 9.99
N GLU A 62 6.69 12.40 11.33
CA GLU A 62 7.76 11.83 12.15
C GLU A 62 7.97 10.35 11.84
N TYR A 63 6.88 9.57 11.76
CA TYR A 63 6.93 8.18 11.32
C TYR A 63 7.51 8.03 9.91
N VAL A 64 7.07 8.86 8.95
CA VAL A 64 7.58 8.78 7.58
C VAL A 64 9.09 9.03 7.56
N LEU A 65 9.58 10.03 8.29
CA LEU A 65 11.01 10.33 8.35
C LEU A 65 11.81 9.13 8.88
N GLN A 66 11.40 8.56 10.02
CA GLN A 66 12.08 7.42 10.61
C GLN A 66 11.98 6.16 9.71
N ALA A 67 10.81 5.91 9.12
CA ALA A 67 10.59 4.75 8.25
C ALA A 67 11.37 4.87 6.93
N VAL A 68 11.43 6.06 6.32
CA VAL A 68 12.25 6.33 5.13
C VAL A 68 13.74 6.18 5.46
N GLN A 69 14.17 6.68 6.62
CA GLN A 69 15.56 6.51 7.06
C GLN A 69 15.93 5.03 7.25
N PHE A 70 15.01 4.23 7.79
CA PHE A 70 15.27 2.82 8.08
C PHE A 70 15.13 1.90 6.84
N TYR A 71 14.07 2.09 6.04
CA TYR A 71 13.71 1.20 4.92
C TYR A 71 14.01 1.75 3.53
N GLY A 72 14.40 3.02 3.42
CA GLY A 72 14.48 3.74 2.13
C GLY A 72 15.30 3.01 1.07
N GLU A 73 16.39 2.38 1.49
CA GLU A 73 17.33 1.62 0.64
C GLU A 73 17.19 0.09 0.76
N ASP A 74 16.25 -0.44 1.55
CA ASP A 74 16.04 -1.89 1.65
C ASP A 74 15.35 -2.43 0.39
N GLU A 75 16.08 -3.22 -0.39
CA GLU A 75 15.64 -3.77 -1.68
C GLU A 75 14.40 -4.67 -1.58
N ASN A 76 14.04 -5.16 -0.39
CA ASN A 76 12.83 -5.98 -0.19
C ASN A 76 11.58 -5.14 0.09
N ILE A 77 11.74 -3.83 0.27
CA ILE A 77 10.64 -2.89 0.55
C ILE A 77 10.36 -2.06 -0.71
N ALA A 78 9.08 -2.00 -1.06
CA ALA A 78 8.58 -1.23 -2.20
C ALA A 78 7.67 -0.06 -1.78
N GLY A 79 7.31 0.08 -0.51
CA GLY A 79 6.52 1.21 -0.04
C GLY A 79 6.31 1.21 1.45
N ILE A 80 5.87 2.34 1.96
CA ILE A 80 5.53 2.55 3.38
C ILE A 80 4.08 3.01 3.45
N SER A 81 3.27 2.33 4.25
CA SER A 81 1.89 2.67 4.53
C SER A 81 1.80 3.53 5.78
N LEU A 82 0.87 4.48 5.78
CA LEU A 82 0.36 5.18 6.96
C LEU A 82 -0.88 4.48 7.53
N TYR A 83 -1.57 3.68 6.73
CA TYR A 83 -2.80 2.99 7.13
C TYR A 83 -2.52 1.57 7.64
N LYS A 84 -3.42 1.02 8.47
CA LYS A 84 -3.47 -0.40 8.86
C LYS A 84 -4.80 -1.00 8.43
N HIS A 85 -4.80 -2.11 7.71
CA HIS A 85 -6.05 -2.83 7.48
C HIS A 85 -6.55 -3.50 8.78
N GLU A 86 -7.82 -3.29 9.12
CA GLU A 86 -8.55 -4.07 10.13
C GLU A 86 -9.53 -5.08 9.49
N ILE A 87 -9.67 -4.99 8.16
CA ILE A 87 -10.52 -5.85 7.33
C ILE A 87 -9.70 -6.29 6.11
N ASN A 88 -9.74 -7.59 5.81
CA ASN A 88 -9.30 -8.12 4.53
C ASN A 88 -10.32 -7.72 3.45
N VAL A 89 -9.95 -6.73 2.64
CA VAL A 89 -10.80 -6.18 1.57
C VAL A 89 -11.15 -7.18 0.47
N GLY A 90 -10.49 -8.34 0.41
CA GLY A 90 -10.80 -9.40 -0.55
C GLY A 90 -11.95 -10.33 -0.13
N CYS A 91 -12.28 -10.38 1.16
CA CYS A 91 -13.34 -11.25 1.69
C CYS A 91 -14.25 -10.57 2.73
N SER A 92 -14.00 -9.31 3.08
CA SER A 92 -14.72 -8.57 4.11
C SER A 92 -14.70 -9.28 5.48
N CYS A 93 -13.58 -9.94 5.80
CA CYS A 93 -13.35 -10.56 7.11
C CYS A 93 -12.40 -9.70 7.94
N PHE A 94 -12.56 -9.74 9.26
CA PHE A 94 -11.63 -9.09 10.19
C PHE A 94 -10.21 -9.57 9.97
N PHE A 95 -9.27 -8.65 10.06
CA PHE A 95 -7.84 -8.92 9.98
C PHE A 95 -7.15 -8.16 11.11
N GLU A 96 -6.36 -8.88 11.91
CA GLU A 96 -5.45 -8.28 12.88
C GLU A 96 -4.09 -8.94 12.71
N PRO A 97 -3.01 -8.17 12.47
CA PRO A 97 -1.69 -8.74 12.31
C PRO A 97 -1.12 -9.27 13.64
N ASP A 98 -0.41 -10.40 13.59
CA ASP A 98 0.33 -10.96 14.74
C ASP A 98 1.28 -9.91 15.27
N TYR A 99 1.26 -9.61 16.56
CA TYR A 99 2.17 -8.65 17.18
C TYR A 99 3.44 -9.34 17.68
N ASN A 100 4.61 -8.91 17.18
CA ASN A 100 5.92 -9.49 17.54
C ASN A 100 6.80 -8.53 18.37
N GLY A 101 6.24 -7.46 18.94
CA GLY A 101 7.00 -6.49 19.74
C GLY A 101 7.82 -5.47 18.94
N TYR A 102 7.55 -5.37 17.64
CA TYR A 102 7.99 -4.27 16.77
C TYR A 102 6.80 -3.39 16.38
N ASP A 103 7.08 -2.24 15.77
CA ASP A 103 6.05 -1.23 15.48
C ASP A 103 5.49 -1.28 14.05
N THR A 104 6.08 -2.14 13.21
CA THR A 104 5.59 -2.40 11.87
C THR A 104 5.62 -3.89 11.52
N PHE A 105 4.79 -4.26 10.55
CA PHE A 105 4.77 -5.54 9.87
C PHE A 105 4.79 -5.31 8.37
N LEU A 106 4.86 -6.37 7.59
CA LEU A 106 5.04 -6.31 6.14
C LEU A 106 3.89 -7.01 5.41
N MET A 107 3.45 -6.44 4.29
CA MET A 107 2.43 -7.07 3.44
C MET A 107 2.80 -7.01 1.96
N GLN A 108 2.49 -8.05 1.19
CA GLN A 108 2.46 -7.99 -0.29
C GLN A 108 1.16 -7.37 -0.80
N PHE A 109 0.73 -6.29 -0.14
CA PHE A 109 -0.46 -5.54 -0.45
C PHE A 109 -0.04 -4.07 -0.48
N ALA A 110 -0.24 -3.39 -1.60
CA ALA A 110 0.11 -1.98 -1.73
C ALA A 110 -0.98 -1.12 -1.08
N GLN A 111 -0.62 0.08 -0.61
CA GLN A 111 -1.56 1.04 -0.01
C GLN A 111 -1.88 2.21 -0.95
N SER A 112 -3.13 2.67 -0.92
CA SER A 112 -3.63 3.91 -1.53
C SER A 112 -4.19 4.94 -0.54
N TRP A 113 -4.32 4.58 0.74
CA TRP A 113 -4.87 5.43 1.81
C TRP A 113 -3.80 6.05 2.70
N GLY A 114 -2.75 6.59 2.08
CA GLY A 114 -1.59 7.16 2.77
C GLY A 114 -0.36 6.31 2.54
N GLN A 115 0.23 6.48 1.35
CA GLN A 115 1.41 5.78 0.91
C GLN A 115 2.59 6.73 0.81
N CYS A 116 3.76 6.21 1.15
CA CYS A 116 5.03 6.86 0.95
C CYS A 116 5.93 6.00 0.06
N TRP A 117 6.60 6.66 -0.88
CA TRP A 117 7.62 6.06 -1.73
C TRP A 117 8.89 6.90 -1.68
N THR A 118 10.02 6.21 -1.56
CA THR A 118 11.32 6.80 -1.91
C THR A 118 11.54 6.74 -3.41
N TYR A 119 12.54 7.47 -3.90
CA TYR A 119 12.96 7.45 -5.30
C TYR A 119 13.29 6.03 -5.78
N ARG A 120 14.03 5.24 -4.98
CA ARG A 120 14.33 3.84 -5.30
C ARG A 120 13.04 3.02 -5.48
N MET A 121 12.17 3.02 -4.46
CA MET A 121 10.91 2.28 -4.48
C MET A 121 10.06 2.63 -5.71
N TRP A 122 9.92 3.93 -5.99
CA TRP A 122 9.12 4.39 -7.12
C TRP A 122 9.77 4.05 -8.46
N LYS A 123 11.06 4.31 -8.62
CA LYS A 123 11.80 4.06 -9.86
C LYS A 123 11.72 2.60 -10.26
N ASP A 124 11.91 1.68 -9.33
CA ASP A 124 11.90 0.24 -9.59
C ASP A 124 10.49 -0.22 -10.03
N PHE A 125 9.45 0.23 -9.32
CA PHE A 125 8.07 0.00 -9.75
C PHE A 125 7.79 0.61 -11.12
N LYS A 126 8.19 1.87 -11.37
CA LYS A 126 7.92 2.58 -12.63
C LYS A 126 8.56 1.89 -13.82
N GLN A 127 9.79 1.42 -13.67
CA GLN A 127 10.49 0.64 -14.70
C GLN A 127 9.81 -0.70 -14.98
N TRP A 128 9.36 -1.40 -13.94
CA TRP A 128 8.57 -2.60 -14.10
C TRP A 128 7.23 -2.30 -14.79
N TYR A 129 6.56 -1.24 -14.35
CA TYR A 129 5.22 -0.85 -14.81
C TYR A 129 5.22 -0.54 -16.31
N ILE A 130 6.14 0.30 -16.79
CA ILE A 130 6.23 0.66 -18.23
C ILE A 130 6.39 -0.59 -19.12
N LYS A 131 7.09 -1.62 -18.63
CA LYS A 131 7.32 -2.86 -19.40
C LYS A 131 6.11 -3.80 -19.42
N ASN A 132 5.24 -3.71 -18.41
CA ASN A 132 4.22 -4.72 -18.11
C ASN A 132 2.77 -4.19 -18.21
N GLU A 133 2.58 -2.87 -18.21
CA GLU A 133 1.25 -2.27 -18.00
C GLU A 133 0.19 -2.63 -19.07
N LEU A 134 0.64 -3.03 -20.26
CA LEU A 134 -0.21 -3.42 -21.38
C LEU A 134 -0.58 -4.91 -21.38
N ASN A 135 0.26 -5.77 -20.79
CA ASN A 135 0.19 -7.22 -21.02
C ASN A 135 0.27 -8.08 -19.76
N VAL A 136 0.48 -7.51 -18.57
CA VAL A 136 0.65 -8.28 -17.33
C VAL A 136 -0.53 -9.18 -16.99
N PHE A 137 -1.73 -8.82 -17.46
CA PHE A 137 -2.97 -9.58 -17.26
C PHE A 137 -3.34 -10.52 -18.42
N GLU A 138 -2.45 -10.68 -19.43
CA GLU A 138 -2.64 -11.64 -20.52
C GLU A 138 -2.42 -13.10 -20.08
N GLU A 139 -2.99 -14.04 -20.83
CA GLU A 139 -2.94 -15.48 -20.55
C GLU A 139 -1.51 -16.05 -20.46
N LYS A 140 -0.56 -15.47 -21.20
CA LYS A 140 0.86 -15.85 -21.13
C LYS A 140 1.47 -15.71 -19.73
N ASN A 141 0.87 -14.87 -18.86
CA ASN A 141 1.27 -14.67 -17.48
C ASN A 141 0.45 -15.51 -16.49
N SER A 142 -0.22 -16.57 -16.97
CA SER A 142 -1.14 -17.40 -16.18
C SER A 142 -0.54 -17.94 -14.88
N ASP A 143 0.74 -18.33 -14.87
CA ASP A 143 1.41 -18.81 -13.66
C ASP A 143 1.55 -17.74 -12.57
N LEU A 144 1.91 -16.50 -12.93
CA LEU A 144 1.89 -15.38 -12.00
C LEU A 144 0.45 -15.09 -11.54
N MET A 145 -0.51 -15.09 -12.47
CA MET A 145 -1.91 -14.77 -12.19
C MET A 145 -2.62 -15.78 -11.29
N LYS A 146 -2.10 -17.00 -11.13
CA LYS A 146 -2.57 -17.98 -10.13
C LYS A 146 -2.36 -17.49 -8.68
N ASN A 147 -1.32 -16.68 -8.46
CA ASN A 147 -0.94 -16.12 -7.18
C ASN A 147 -1.58 -14.74 -6.88
N ILE A 148 -2.42 -14.24 -7.79
CA ILE A 148 -3.14 -12.96 -7.62
C ILE A 148 -4.63 -13.23 -7.33
N PRO A 149 -5.18 -12.65 -6.25
CA PRO A 149 -6.60 -12.73 -5.94
C PRO A 149 -7.51 -12.31 -7.10
N SER A 150 -8.61 -13.03 -7.30
CA SER A 150 -9.53 -12.77 -8.42
C SER A 150 -10.20 -11.40 -8.37
N ASN A 151 -10.53 -10.91 -7.17
CA ASN A 151 -11.08 -9.57 -6.99
C ASN A 151 -10.11 -8.49 -7.52
N ILE A 152 -8.81 -8.60 -7.22
CA ILE A 152 -7.78 -7.65 -7.69
C ILE A 152 -7.61 -7.72 -9.20
N LYS A 153 -7.63 -8.93 -9.79
CA LYS A 153 -7.58 -9.10 -11.26
C LYS A 153 -8.75 -8.40 -11.96
N ASN A 154 -9.94 -8.46 -11.35
CA ASN A 154 -11.18 -7.90 -11.88
C ASN A 154 -11.32 -6.38 -11.65
N TRP A 155 -10.43 -5.74 -10.89
CA TRP A 155 -10.42 -4.28 -10.80
C TRP A 155 -10.21 -3.65 -12.17
N GLY A 156 -10.89 -2.52 -12.43
CA GLY A 156 -10.80 -1.85 -13.73
C GLY A 156 -9.39 -1.34 -14.04
N ASN A 157 -9.10 -1.13 -15.33
CA ASN A 157 -7.79 -0.69 -15.81
C ASN A 157 -7.36 0.70 -15.30
N GLN A 158 -8.31 1.48 -14.77
CA GLN A 158 -8.09 2.76 -14.08
C GLN A 158 -7.50 2.62 -12.68
N SER A 159 -7.46 1.41 -12.09
CA SER A 159 -6.79 1.17 -10.82
C SER A 159 -5.30 0.97 -11.07
N TRP A 160 -4.47 1.88 -10.57
CA TRP A 160 -3.02 1.68 -10.58
C TRP A 160 -2.60 0.61 -9.55
N LEU A 161 -3.38 0.48 -8.47
CA LEU A 161 -3.05 -0.36 -7.32
C LEU A 161 -2.95 -1.85 -7.67
N LYS A 162 -3.82 -2.34 -8.57
CA LYS A 162 -3.73 -3.73 -9.07
C LYS A 162 -2.39 -4.03 -9.75
N TYR A 163 -1.80 -3.07 -10.46
CA TYR A 163 -0.49 -3.25 -11.10
C TYR A 163 0.62 -3.29 -10.04
N TYR A 164 0.56 -2.41 -9.05
CA TYR A 164 1.52 -2.41 -7.96
C TYR A 164 1.48 -3.71 -7.15
N MET A 165 0.29 -4.23 -6.86
CA MET A 165 0.14 -5.52 -6.17
C MET A 165 0.74 -6.69 -6.96
N VAL A 166 0.57 -6.72 -8.29
CA VAL A 166 1.22 -7.72 -9.13
C VAL A 166 2.75 -7.58 -9.07
N TYR A 167 3.27 -6.35 -9.11
CA TYR A 167 4.70 -6.08 -8.94
C TYR A 167 5.25 -6.62 -7.62
N LEU A 168 4.54 -6.39 -6.50
CA LEU A 168 4.94 -6.92 -5.19
C LEU A 168 5.04 -8.44 -5.20
N VAL A 169 4.01 -9.12 -5.72
CA VAL A 169 3.96 -10.59 -5.76
C VAL A 169 5.02 -11.16 -6.71
N GLU A 170 5.22 -10.56 -7.88
CA GLU A 170 6.20 -11.03 -8.86
C GLU A 170 7.64 -10.90 -8.34
N LYS A 171 7.94 -9.80 -7.63
CA LYS A 171 9.28 -9.50 -7.14
C LYS A 171 9.55 -9.93 -5.69
N ASP A 172 8.56 -10.57 -5.04
CA ASP A 172 8.59 -10.91 -3.61
C ASP A 172 8.92 -9.70 -2.70
N LEU A 173 8.30 -8.56 -3.01
CA LEU A 173 8.48 -7.29 -2.29
C LEU A 173 7.32 -7.02 -1.33
N TYR A 174 7.57 -6.14 -0.36
CA TYR A 174 6.60 -5.82 0.67
C TYR A 174 6.41 -4.31 0.84
N PHE A 175 5.20 -3.92 1.26
CA PHE A 175 4.96 -2.65 1.91
C PHE A 175 5.14 -2.79 3.42
N VAL A 176 5.66 -1.73 4.04
CA VAL A 176 5.73 -1.57 5.50
C VAL A 176 4.40 -1.03 6.00
N TYR A 177 3.80 -1.71 6.98
CA TYR A 177 2.55 -1.31 7.62
C TYR A 177 2.75 -1.07 9.11
N PRO A 178 2.23 0.01 9.69
CA PRO A 178 2.29 0.24 11.12
C PRO A 178 1.21 -0.58 11.85
N TYR A 179 1.51 -1.05 13.07
CA TYR A 179 0.49 -1.68 13.93
C TYR A 179 -0.54 -0.66 14.47
N HIS A 180 -0.19 0.63 14.49
CA HIS A 180 -1.09 1.72 14.84
C HIS A 180 -1.12 2.71 13.67
N ALA A 181 -2.28 2.89 13.08
CA ALA A 181 -2.43 3.71 11.89
C ALA A 181 -2.13 5.18 12.14
N LEU A 182 -1.63 5.84 11.10
CA LEU A 182 -1.34 7.27 11.01
C LEU A 182 -2.13 7.94 9.89
N SER A 183 -2.93 7.18 9.16
CA SER A 183 -3.97 7.68 8.27
C SER A 183 -5.26 6.89 8.43
N THR A 184 -6.38 7.53 8.14
CA THR A 184 -7.72 6.92 8.11
C THR A 184 -8.42 7.36 6.83
N ASN A 185 -9.24 6.47 6.26
CA ASN A 185 -10.02 6.76 5.06
C ASN A 185 -11.48 7.00 5.46
N HIS A 186 -12.03 8.16 5.07
CA HIS A 186 -13.42 8.52 5.40
C HIS A 186 -14.45 7.90 4.47
N SER A 187 -14.00 7.27 3.38
CA SER A 187 -14.81 6.55 2.40
C SER A 187 -15.95 7.41 1.87
N GLU A 188 -15.62 8.67 1.61
CA GLU A 188 -16.54 9.61 1.00
C GLU A 188 -16.96 9.11 -0.40
N VAL A 189 -18.16 9.51 -0.81
CA VAL A 189 -18.72 9.08 -2.10
C VAL A 189 -17.83 9.61 -3.23
N GLY A 190 -17.32 8.70 -4.06
CA GLY A 190 -16.34 9.00 -5.09
C GLY A 190 -16.43 8.05 -6.28
N GLN A 191 -15.38 7.97 -7.10
CA GLN A 191 -15.37 7.13 -8.31
C GLN A 191 -15.54 5.62 -8.03
N HIS A 192 -15.25 5.18 -6.80
CA HIS A 192 -15.20 3.77 -6.40
C HIS A 192 -16.20 3.38 -5.31
N ASN A 193 -16.83 4.36 -4.63
CA ASN A 193 -17.82 4.12 -3.58
C ASN A 193 -19.14 4.84 -3.92
N PHE A 194 -20.19 4.06 -4.17
CA PHE A 194 -21.55 4.57 -4.43
C PHE A 194 -22.36 4.83 -3.16
N TYR A 195 -21.85 4.40 -1.99
CA TYR A 195 -22.48 4.53 -0.67
C TYR A 195 -21.41 4.90 0.37
N THR A 196 -21.77 5.73 1.35
CA THR A 196 -20.92 6.05 2.51
C THR A 196 -20.81 4.83 3.41
N ASN A 197 -19.60 4.47 3.83
CA ASN A 197 -19.36 3.39 4.78
C ASN A 197 -18.21 3.78 5.73
N SER A 198 -18.34 3.49 7.02
CA SER A 198 -17.30 3.73 8.03
C SER A 198 -16.35 2.55 8.24
N ASP A 199 -16.52 1.44 7.51
CA ASP A 199 -15.72 0.21 7.68
C ASP A 199 -14.20 0.39 7.50
N TYR A 200 -13.77 1.50 6.90
CA TYR A 200 -12.36 1.84 6.67
C TYR A 200 -11.87 3.02 7.52
N GLN A 201 -12.71 3.52 8.43
CA GLN A 201 -12.33 4.50 9.43
C GLN A 201 -11.73 3.80 10.64
N ILE A 202 -10.47 4.11 10.96
CA ILE A 202 -9.74 3.46 12.05
C ILE A 202 -9.09 4.49 12.97
N SER A 203 -8.77 4.05 14.19
CA SER A 203 -8.14 4.92 15.18
C SER A 203 -6.72 5.28 14.77
N LEU A 204 -6.38 6.56 14.92
CA LEU A 204 -5.04 7.09 14.63
C LEU A 204 -4.17 7.14 15.89
N SER A 205 -2.88 6.89 15.75
CA SER A 205 -1.90 7.17 16.80
C SER A 205 -1.87 8.68 17.10
N SER A 206 -1.85 9.04 18.38
CA SER A 206 -1.93 10.43 18.86
C SER A 206 -0.73 10.86 19.70
N GLY A 207 0.38 10.11 19.65
CA GLY A 207 1.59 10.41 20.39
C GLY A 207 2.85 10.33 19.55
N GLU A 208 3.84 11.12 19.95
CA GLU A 208 5.22 11.03 19.46
C GLU A 208 5.82 9.68 19.86
N LYS A 209 6.65 9.12 18.98
CA LYS A 209 7.21 7.79 19.16
C LYS A 209 8.53 7.65 18.42
N GLU A 210 9.50 7.06 19.11
CA GLU A 210 10.66 6.44 18.49
C GLU A 210 10.27 5.03 18.03
N TYR A 211 10.26 4.81 16.72
CA TYR A 211 9.76 3.57 16.14
C TYR A 211 10.82 2.46 16.17
N LYS A 212 10.45 1.33 16.74
CA LYS A 212 11.22 0.09 16.69
C LYS A 212 10.81 -0.68 15.44
N PHE A 213 11.54 -0.47 14.35
CA PHE A 213 11.33 -1.16 13.08
C PHE A 213 12.07 -2.51 13.02
N PRO A 214 11.43 -3.60 12.55
CA PRO A 214 12.09 -4.86 12.29
C PRO A 214 12.83 -4.81 10.95
N ARG A 215 13.99 -5.47 10.88
CA ARG A 215 14.54 -5.86 9.58
C ARG A 215 13.59 -6.84 8.91
N VAL A 216 13.63 -6.92 7.59
CA VAL A 216 12.72 -7.77 6.79
C VAL A 216 12.72 -9.23 7.26
N LYS A 217 13.84 -9.78 7.73
CA LYS A 217 13.90 -11.17 8.23
C LYS A 217 13.23 -11.39 9.60
N GLU A 218 13.03 -10.32 10.37
CA GLU A 218 12.46 -10.34 11.74
C GLU A 218 10.98 -9.93 11.74
N ALA A 219 10.53 -9.29 10.66
CA ALA A 219 9.19 -8.78 10.53
C ALA A 219 8.15 -9.91 10.38
N VAL A 220 6.99 -9.69 10.98
CA VAL A 220 5.76 -10.38 10.61
C VAL A 220 5.42 -10.01 9.17
N LYS A 221 5.05 -11.00 8.36
CA LYS A 221 4.79 -10.88 6.92
C LYS A 221 3.46 -11.51 6.55
N TYR A 222 2.77 -10.84 5.64
CA TYR A 222 1.56 -11.32 5.01
C TYR A 222 1.70 -11.25 3.50
N ASP A 223 1.11 -12.22 2.81
CA ASP A 223 0.99 -12.15 1.36
C ASP A 223 -0.23 -11.31 0.94
N ILE A 224 -0.46 -11.23 -0.36
CA ILE A 224 -1.57 -10.49 -0.98
C ILE A 224 -2.97 -11.00 -0.55
N TYR A 225 -3.06 -12.18 0.05
CA TYR A 225 -4.30 -12.77 0.58
C TYR A 225 -4.51 -12.50 2.07
N PHE A 226 -3.61 -11.73 2.71
CA PHE A 226 -3.60 -11.47 4.15
C PHE A 226 -3.27 -12.72 4.97
N GLU A 227 -2.56 -13.68 4.35
CA GLU A 227 -2.16 -14.93 4.99
C GLU A 227 -0.71 -14.85 5.46
N ARG A 228 -0.39 -15.46 6.62
CA ARG A 228 0.97 -15.40 7.18
C ARG A 228 1.98 -16.07 6.26
N VAL A 229 3.09 -15.38 6.03
CA VAL A 229 4.25 -15.91 5.29
C VAL A 229 5.34 -16.33 6.26
N ASN A 230 5.96 -17.50 5.99
CA ASN A 230 7.07 -18.09 6.76
C ASN A 230 6.78 -18.26 8.26
N TYR A 231 5.52 -18.43 8.64
CA TYR A 231 5.15 -18.75 10.01
C TYR A 231 5.56 -20.18 10.35
N LYS A 232 6.31 -20.35 11.44
CA LYS A 232 6.77 -21.65 11.90
C LYS A 232 5.66 -22.31 12.73
N VAL A 233 5.01 -23.31 12.15
CA VAL A 233 4.00 -24.09 12.85
C VAL A 233 4.69 -25.15 13.71
N PRO A 234 4.39 -25.25 15.02
CA PRO A 234 4.92 -26.30 15.87
C PRO A 234 4.73 -27.69 15.25
N LYS A 235 5.78 -28.52 15.24
CA LYS A 235 5.87 -29.86 14.60
C LYS A 235 6.03 -29.86 13.07
N TYR A 236 5.97 -28.70 12.42
CA TYR A 236 6.14 -28.56 10.97
C TYR A 236 7.18 -27.48 10.62
N GLU A 237 8.13 -27.21 11.52
CA GLU A 237 9.09 -26.12 11.39
C GLU A 237 10.05 -26.29 10.20
N ASN A 238 10.22 -27.53 9.73
CA ASN A 238 11.03 -27.89 8.58
C ASN A 238 10.24 -27.93 7.26
N LYS A 239 8.95 -27.58 7.28
CA LYS A 239 8.10 -27.59 6.09
C LYS A 239 7.73 -26.18 5.65
N ARG A 240 7.60 -25.97 4.35
CA ARG A 240 6.98 -24.77 3.80
C ARG A 240 5.45 -24.84 3.91
N ILE A 241 4.89 -24.11 4.88
CA ILE A 241 3.44 -24.06 5.10
C ILE A 241 2.81 -22.93 4.28
N ILE A 242 1.68 -23.24 3.64
CA ILE A 242 0.80 -22.27 3.00
C ILE A 242 -0.50 -22.22 3.82
N PHE A 243 -0.90 -21.01 4.22
CA PHE A 243 -2.18 -20.76 4.86
C PHE A 243 -3.22 -20.34 3.82
N ASP A 244 -4.46 -20.79 3.98
CA ASP A 244 -5.62 -20.34 3.20
C ASP A 244 -6.85 -20.31 4.11
N LEU A 245 -6.79 -19.50 5.16
CA LEU A 245 -7.83 -19.37 6.18
C LEU A 245 -9.15 -18.90 5.58
N TYR A 246 -9.09 -18.15 4.48
CA TYR A 246 -10.27 -17.62 3.78
C TYR A 246 -10.73 -18.44 2.56
N GLY A 247 -10.02 -19.54 2.21
CA GLY A 247 -10.38 -20.39 1.07
C GLY A 247 -10.32 -19.67 -0.29
N LYS A 248 -9.35 -18.77 -0.47
CA LYS A 248 -9.23 -17.89 -1.65
C LYS A 248 -8.03 -18.21 -2.54
N LYS A 249 -7.05 -18.99 -2.06
CA LYS A 249 -5.88 -19.36 -2.86
C LYS A 249 -6.27 -20.38 -3.94
N ARG A 250 -5.60 -20.30 -5.08
CA ARG A 250 -5.79 -21.21 -6.22
C ARG A 250 -4.58 -22.08 -6.51
N ASP A 251 -3.45 -21.77 -5.89
CA ASP A 251 -2.18 -22.43 -6.11
C ASP A 251 -1.53 -22.76 -4.77
N PHE A 252 -1.25 -24.05 -4.59
CA PHE A 252 -0.61 -24.61 -3.40
C PHE A 252 0.70 -25.31 -3.76
N SER A 253 1.17 -25.19 -5.01
CA SER A 253 2.37 -25.89 -5.52
C SER A 253 3.65 -25.54 -4.76
N LYS A 254 3.67 -24.40 -4.08
CA LYS A 254 4.79 -23.94 -3.25
C LYS A 254 4.81 -24.54 -1.83
N GLY A 255 3.79 -25.29 -1.43
CA GLY A 255 3.69 -25.87 -0.09
C GLY A 255 4.33 -27.25 0.01
N GLU A 256 4.76 -27.63 1.21
CA GLU A 256 5.29 -28.95 1.52
C GLU A 256 4.33 -29.68 2.48
N LEU A 257 3.92 -30.89 2.09
CA LEU A 257 3.02 -31.75 2.86
C LEU A 257 3.72 -32.40 4.05
#